data_AF-Q7S2Y1-F1
#
_entry.id   AF-Q7S2Y1-F1
#
_cell.length_a   1.000
_cell.length_b   1.000
_cell.length_c   1.000
_cell.angle_alpha   90.00
_cell.angle_beta   90.00
_cell.angle_gamma   90.00
#
_symmetry.space_group_name_H-M   'P 1'
#
loop_
_entity.id
_entity.type
_entity.pdbx_description
1 polymer ?
#
loop_
_entity_poly.entity_id
_entity_poly.type
_entity_poly.pdbx_seq_one_letter_code
_entity_poly.pdbx_strand_id
1 'polypeptide(L)'
;MGVPEKRKAESPLSDAAASPKPTAPGPSSPGPKENSPTHALSSPRSEGRSPTPAPETPAPELPGVMSGAHWLQQGLPETDTDDKDSTLGSDVESSTASISSSILNYRTINGRTYHSDSVTDGEYWAPNDQKMLGALEIYYHSLFLMTDKQLFQAPLKDNIQHAIDIGTGEGFWAIDFADKFPYCDVVGTDISPIQPTWTPPNLRFEIDDATKEWTFKENFFDYIHISFLNGAIEDWGNLYKNAYRCCKPGGWIEHFDCSPIVSCDDETLPPDSALATYGKILDEAGRRIGRSLTIAHDGTQEPGLKEAGFVNLHTKQWKQPLSPWPKDPKQKEIGLYTYAAVTSDLEGVIQFLFHKVMGWSTEEVAVFAAHMRQEMKEQKIHGYWTWKVVYGQKPEDAE
;
A
#
# COMPACT_ATOMS: atom_id res chain seq x y z
N MET A 1 41.25 52.54 26.25
CA MET A 1 41.91 51.23 26.42
C MET A 1 41.11 50.22 25.62
N GLY A 2 41.54 49.53 24.57
CA GLY A 2 42.66 49.63 23.64
C GLY A 2 42.24 48.79 22.42
N VAL A 3 42.31 49.38 21.24
CA VAL A 3 42.29 48.74 19.89
C VAL A 3 43.80 48.68 19.50
N PRO A 4 44.36 47.80 18.62
CA PRO A 4 43.76 47.39 17.34
C PRO A 4 44.23 46.08 16.63
N GLU A 5 43.54 45.84 15.50
CA GLU A 5 44.01 45.43 14.15
C GLU A 5 44.73 44.11 13.79
N LYS A 6 44.21 43.57 12.68
CA LYS A 6 44.72 42.54 11.76
C LYS A 6 46.01 42.98 11.04
N ARG A 7 46.88 42.02 10.71
CA ARG A 7 47.69 42.05 9.47
C ARG A 7 47.85 40.66 8.83
N LYS A 8 47.69 40.65 7.50
CA LYS A 8 48.06 39.60 6.54
C LYS A 8 49.59 39.59 6.32
N ALA A 9 50.15 38.42 6.01
CA ALA A 9 51.33 38.19 5.16
C ALA A 9 51.34 36.69 4.78
N GLU A 10 51.08 36.33 3.53
CA GLU A 10 52.04 36.04 2.44
C GLU A 10 52.46 34.56 2.36
N SER A 11 52.25 34.00 1.16
CA SER A 11 52.68 32.67 0.70
C SER A 11 54.12 32.75 0.17
N PRO A 12 54.83 31.61 0.09
CA PRO A 12 55.35 31.24 -1.23
C PRO A 12 55.21 29.76 -1.60
N LEU A 13 55.17 29.59 -2.93
CA LEU A 13 55.09 28.39 -3.74
C LEU A 13 56.14 27.30 -3.45
N SER A 14 55.76 26.03 -3.63
CA SER A 14 56.60 25.05 -4.34
C SER A 14 55.79 23.85 -4.87
N ASP A 15 55.94 23.66 -6.18
CA ASP A 15 56.08 22.42 -6.95
C ASP A 15 54.90 21.49 -7.27
N ALA A 16 54.80 21.31 -8.59
CA ALA A 16 53.92 20.45 -9.35
C ALA A 16 54.42 19.00 -9.38
N ALA A 17 53.49 18.05 -9.42
CA ALA A 17 53.71 16.75 -10.04
C ALA A 17 52.40 16.26 -10.66
N ALA A 18 52.48 15.96 -11.95
CA ALA A 18 51.39 15.62 -12.85
C ALA A 18 50.77 14.24 -12.55
N SER A 19 49.45 14.15 -12.63
CA SER A 19 48.69 12.89 -12.66
C SER A 19 48.63 12.33 -14.10
N PRO A 20 48.90 11.04 -14.35
CA PRO A 20 48.76 10.45 -15.68
C PRO A 20 47.32 9.98 -15.95
N LYS A 21 46.87 10.20 -17.19
CA LYS A 21 45.62 9.72 -17.79
C LYS A 21 45.63 8.19 -17.98
N PRO A 22 44.49 7.49 -17.88
CA PRO A 22 44.40 6.07 -18.24
C PRO A 22 44.24 5.89 -19.76
N THR A 23 45.15 5.12 -20.35
CA THR A 23 45.13 4.66 -21.75
C THR A 23 44.45 3.30 -21.87
N ALA A 24 43.51 3.18 -22.82
CA ALA A 24 42.96 1.91 -23.29
C ALA A 24 44.00 1.09 -24.07
N PRO A 25 43.84 -0.24 -24.11
CA PRO A 25 44.29 -0.99 -25.28
C PRO A 25 43.28 -2.07 -25.75
N GLY A 26 43.18 -2.20 -27.06
CA GLY A 26 42.96 -3.48 -27.76
C GLY A 26 43.95 -3.55 -28.94
N PRO A 27 43.93 -4.58 -29.81
CA PRO A 27 43.45 -5.97 -29.66
C PRO A 27 44.54 -7.01 -30.07
N SER A 28 44.13 -8.31 -30.14
CA SER A 28 44.81 -9.51 -30.71
C SER A 28 45.77 -10.25 -29.76
N SER A 29 45.70 -11.58 -29.55
CA SER A 29 45.80 -12.70 -30.52
C SER A 29 45.44 -14.07 -29.84
N PRO A 30 45.39 -15.22 -30.56
CA PRO A 30 44.32 -16.24 -30.42
C PRO A 30 44.69 -17.56 -29.71
N GLY A 31 43.66 -18.27 -29.26
CA GLY A 31 43.64 -19.73 -29.00
C GLY A 31 42.60 -20.13 -27.93
N PRO A 32 42.19 -21.41 -27.79
CA PRO A 32 42.20 -22.54 -28.72
C PRO A 32 40.76 -23.01 -29.09
N LYS A 33 40.66 -23.93 -30.06
CA LYS A 33 39.42 -24.58 -30.50
C LYS A 33 38.88 -25.53 -29.42
N GLU A 34 37.66 -25.30 -28.96
CA GLU A 34 36.85 -26.29 -28.25
C GLU A 34 35.68 -26.74 -29.14
N ASN A 35 35.63 -28.05 -29.38
CA ASN A 35 34.46 -28.74 -29.91
C ASN A 35 33.36 -28.72 -28.83
N SER A 36 32.19 -28.18 -29.15
CA SER A 36 30.96 -28.41 -28.40
C SER A 36 29.85 -28.83 -29.36
N PRO A 37 29.13 -29.93 -29.07
CA PRO A 37 28.02 -30.40 -29.90
C PRO A 37 26.79 -29.51 -29.69
N THR A 38 26.18 -29.10 -30.80
CA THR A 38 24.89 -28.41 -30.84
C THR A 38 23.79 -29.35 -30.36
N HIS A 39 23.33 -29.19 -29.11
CA HIS A 39 21.97 -29.55 -28.73
C HIS A 39 21.11 -28.29 -28.76
N ALA A 40 20.24 -28.21 -29.76
CA ALA A 40 19.16 -27.24 -29.79
C ALA A 40 18.19 -27.55 -28.64
N LEU A 41 18.23 -26.74 -27.58
CA LEU A 41 17.18 -26.67 -26.57
C LEU A 41 16.16 -25.65 -27.08
N SER A 42 15.04 -26.17 -27.58
CA SER A 42 13.83 -25.42 -27.86
C SER A 42 13.29 -24.83 -26.54
N SER A 43 13.27 -23.51 -26.44
CA SER A 43 12.52 -22.79 -25.40
C SER A 43 11.02 -23.10 -25.54
N PRO A 44 10.29 -23.46 -24.48
CA PRO A 44 8.83 -23.52 -24.54
C PRO A 44 8.29 -22.09 -24.68
N ARG A 45 7.44 -21.87 -25.69
CA ARG A 45 6.56 -20.70 -25.74
C ARG A 45 5.71 -20.68 -24.48
N SER A 46 5.75 -19.58 -23.74
CA SER A 46 4.73 -19.25 -22.74
C SER A 46 3.40 -19.08 -23.48
N GLU A 47 2.49 -20.03 -23.34
CA GLU A 47 1.11 -19.82 -23.73
C GLU A 47 0.52 -18.73 -22.84
N GLY A 48 0.10 -17.62 -23.45
CA GLY A 48 -0.64 -16.58 -22.75
C GLY A 48 -1.91 -17.18 -22.18
N ARG A 49 -2.05 -17.12 -20.85
CA ARG A 49 -3.28 -17.51 -20.17
C ARG A 49 -4.36 -16.49 -20.52
N SER A 50 -5.45 -16.94 -21.14
CA SER A 50 -6.66 -16.15 -21.28
C SER A 50 -7.25 -15.85 -19.90
N PRO A 51 -7.88 -14.67 -19.70
CA PRO A 51 -8.52 -14.34 -18.43
C PRO A 51 -9.62 -15.35 -18.09
N THR A 52 -9.69 -15.74 -16.81
CA THR A 52 -10.76 -16.59 -16.27
C THR A 52 -12.12 -15.93 -16.54
N PRO A 53 -13.08 -16.61 -17.19
CA PRO A 53 -14.42 -16.09 -17.38
C PRO A 53 -15.11 -15.85 -16.03
N ALA A 54 -15.90 -14.78 -15.94
CA ALA A 54 -16.79 -14.59 -14.80
C ALA A 54 -17.77 -15.78 -14.68
N PRO A 55 -18.16 -16.20 -13.46
CA PRO A 55 -19.12 -17.27 -13.29
C PRO A 55 -20.48 -16.89 -13.92
N GLU A 56 -20.99 -17.73 -14.83
CA GLU A 56 -22.28 -17.54 -15.54
C GLU A 56 -23.52 -17.81 -14.67
N THR A 57 -23.36 -18.00 -13.35
CA THR A 57 -24.47 -18.33 -12.44
C THR A 57 -24.73 -17.16 -11.48
N PRO A 58 -25.97 -16.66 -11.37
CA PRO A 58 -26.32 -15.66 -10.37
C PRO A 58 -25.89 -16.13 -8.99
N ALA A 59 -25.14 -15.29 -8.27
CA ALA A 59 -24.72 -15.60 -6.92
C ALA A 59 -25.95 -15.82 -6.01
N PRO A 60 -25.90 -16.80 -5.07
CA PRO A 60 -26.99 -16.99 -4.12
C PRO A 60 -27.23 -15.72 -3.30
N GLU A 61 -28.50 -15.37 -3.07
CA GLU A 61 -28.89 -14.23 -2.24
C GLU A 61 -28.41 -14.42 -0.79
N LEU A 62 -27.59 -13.51 -0.29
CA LEU A 62 -27.04 -13.55 1.06
C LEU A 62 -27.96 -12.81 2.05
N PRO A 63 -28.27 -13.39 3.22
CA PRO A 63 -29.10 -12.72 4.22
C PRO A 63 -28.49 -11.39 4.67
N GLY A 64 -29.19 -10.28 4.42
CA GLY A 64 -28.77 -8.93 4.85
C GLY A 64 -27.73 -8.24 3.94
N VAL A 65 -27.48 -8.78 2.74
CA VAL A 65 -26.70 -8.15 1.67
C VAL A 65 -27.62 -7.95 0.45
N MET A 66 -27.88 -6.69 0.08
CA MET A 66 -28.71 -6.35 -1.08
C MET A 66 -27.98 -6.73 -2.39
N SER A 67 -28.70 -7.25 -3.38
CA SER A 67 -28.14 -7.55 -4.72
C SER A 67 -27.90 -6.27 -5.53
N GLY A 68 -27.06 -6.34 -6.57
CA GLY A 68 -26.87 -5.21 -7.49
C GLY A 68 -28.19 -4.71 -8.08
N ALA A 69 -29.09 -5.64 -8.43
CA ALA A 69 -30.40 -5.34 -8.99
C ALA A 69 -31.30 -4.53 -8.03
N HIS A 70 -31.11 -4.66 -6.72
CA HIS A 70 -31.81 -3.83 -5.73
C HIS A 70 -31.44 -2.35 -5.90
N TRP A 71 -30.14 -2.04 -6.02
CA TRP A 71 -29.67 -0.67 -6.18
C TRP A 71 -30.12 -0.07 -7.51
N LEU A 72 -30.06 -0.85 -8.59
CA LEU A 72 -30.54 -0.40 -9.90
C LEU A 72 -32.04 -0.02 -9.88
N GLN A 73 -32.87 -0.74 -9.10
CA GLN A 73 -34.29 -0.41 -8.93
C GLN A 73 -34.54 0.89 -8.16
N GLN A 74 -33.61 1.30 -7.28
CA GLN A 74 -33.71 2.57 -6.56
C GLN A 74 -33.40 3.79 -7.46
N GLY A 75 -32.61 3.59 -8.52
CA GLY A 75 -32.25 4.66 -9.47
C GLY A 75 -31.21 5.63 -8.93
N LEU A 76 -30.82 6.63 -9.74
CA LEU A 76 -29.87 7.65 -9.32
C LEU A 76 -30.52 8.69 -8.39
N PRO A 77 -29.82 9.17 -7.35
CA PRO A 77 -30.27 10.31 -6.55
C PRO A 77 -30.26 11.60 -7.38
N GLU A 78 -31.26 12.48 -7.19
CA GLU A 78 -31.34 13.77 -7.90
C GLU A 78 -30.16 14.70 -7.48
N THR A 79 -29.34 15.15 -8.45
CA THR A 79 -28.21 16.08 -8.20
C THR A 79 -28.00 17.10 -9.33
N ASP A 80 -27.61 18.33 -8.95
CA ASP A 80 -27.05 19.38 -9.82
C ASP A 80 -25.52 19.19 -9.91
N THR A 81 -24.97 19.18 -11.13
CA THR A 81 -23.55 18.87 -11.41
C THR A 81 -22.83 20.06 -12.08
N ASP A 82 -21.63 20.37 -11.61
CA ASP A 82 -20.61 21.12 -12.37
C ASP A 82 -19.22 20.64 -11.90
N ASP A 83 -18.44 19.99 -12.77
CA ASP A 83 -17.03 19.67 -12.52
C ASP A 83 -16.22 19.74 -13.84
N LYS A 84 -15.04 20.37 -13.77
CA LYS A 84 -14.01 20.38 -14.82
C LYS A 84 -12.67 19.97 -14.21
N ASP A 85 -12.05 18.97 -14.82
CA ASP A 85 -10.73 18.45 -14.46
C ASP A 85 -9.65 18.98 -15.42
N SER A 86 -8.40 19.04 -14.96
CA SER A 86 -7.21 19.36 -15.76
C SER A 86 -6.02 18.53 -15.28
N THR A 87 -5.40 17.82 -16.22
CA THR A 87 -4.26 16.91 -16.01
C THR A 87 -2.94 17.54 -16.47
N LEU A 88 -1.85 17.28 -15.73
CA LEU A 88 -0.46 17.47 -16.18
C LEU A 88 0.33 16.23 -15.77
N GLY A 89 1.04 15.63 -16.74
CA GLY A 89 1.90 14.46 -16.53
C GLY A 89 3.38 14.82 -16.44
N SER A 90 4.20 13.87 -15.94
CA SER A 90 5.67 13.95 -15.97
C SER A 90 6.31 12.58 -16.18
N ASP A 91 7.39 12.59 -16.95
CA ASP A 91 8.15 11.44 -17.47
C ASP A 91 9.06 10.76 -16.42
N VAL A 92 9.30 9.46 -16.63
CA VAL A 92 10.03 8.54 -15.75
C VAL A 92 11.38 8.15 -16.37
N GLU A 93 12.49 8.44 -15.70
CA GLU A 93 13.78 7.74 -15.87
C GLU A 93 14.41 7.46 -14.49
N SER A 94 14.94 6.24 -14.30
CA SER A 94 15.39 5.68 -13.01
C SER A 94 16.78 5.03 -13.11
N SER A 95 17.50 4.99 -11.98
CA SER A 95 18.70 4.21 -11.70
C SER A 95 18.64 3.77 -10.23
N THR A 96 18.94 2.53 -9.77
CA THR A 96 19.75 1.42 -10.32
C THR A 96 19.12 0.05 -10.04
N ALA A 97 18.46 -0.49 -11.06
CA ALA A 97 18.44 -1.83 -11.65
C ALA A 97 17.38 -1.66 -12.73
N SER A 98 17.63 -2.01 -14.00
CA SER A 98 16.64 -1.73 -15.04
C SER A 98 15.34 -2.46 -14.72
N ILE A 99 14.28 -1.73 -14.40
CA ILE A 99 12.92 -2.28 -14.36
C ILE A 99 12.73 -2.93 -15.73
N SER A 100 12.45 -4.24 -15.77
CA SER A 100 12.16 -4.89 -17.04
C SER A 100 10.87 -4.30 -17.59
N SER A 101 10.80 -4.08 -18.91
CA SER A 101 9.61 -3.51 -19.56
C SER A 101 8.32 -4.29 -19.25
N SER A 102 8.44 -5.59 -18.91
CA SER A 102 7.32 -6.43 -18.49
C SER A 102 6.64 -5.96 -17.20
N ILE A 103 7.38 -5.39 -16.26
CA ILE A 103 6.84 -4.91 -14.97
C ILE A 103 5.92 -3.69 -15.21
N LEU A 104 6.23 -2.88 -16.23
CA LEU A 104 5.41 -1.73 -16.62
C LEU A 104 4.19 -2.10 -17.49
N ASN A 105 4.04 -3.37 -17.87
CA ASN A 105 2.85 -3.85 -18.60
C ASN A 105 1.70 -4.09 -17.63
N TYR A 106 1.09 -3.00 -17.17
CA TYR A 106 -0.06 -3.04 -16.28
C TYR A 106 -1.26 -3.74 -16.93
N ARG A 107 -2.02 -4.46 -16.10
CA ARG A 107 -3.33 -4.97 -16.49
C ARG A 107 -4.31 -3.81 -16.59
N THR A 108 -5.17 -3.82 -17.60
CA THR A 108 -6.25 -2.84 -17.72
C THR A 108 -7.60 -3.54 -17.61
N ILE A 109 -8.40 -3.15 -16.63
CA ILE A 109 -9.77 -3.67 -16.42
C ILE A 109 -10.70 -2.46 -16.34
N ASN A 110 -11.67 -2.39 -17.25
CA ASN A 110 -12.66 -1.30 -17.32
C ASN A 110 -12.02 0.11 -17.31
N GLY A 111 -10.90 0.29 -18.01
CA GLY A 111 -10.19 1.57 -18.12
C GLY A 111 -9.32 1.96 -16.91
N ARG A 112 -9.23 1.10 -15.89
CA ARG A 112 -8.35 1.26 -14.71
C ARG A 112 -7.11 0.38 -14.85
N THR A 113 -5.96 0.85 -14.37
CA THR A 113 -4.72 0.03 -14.38
C THR A 113 -4.52 -0.68 -13.05
N TYR A 114 -3.90 -1.84 -13.11
CA TYR A 114 -3.55 -2.69 -11.97
C TYR A 114 -2.12 -3.22 -12.15
N HIS A 115 -1.58 -3.83 -11.09
CA HIS A 115 -0.24 -4.43 -11.13
C HIS A 115 -0.05 -5.40 -12.31
N SER A 116 1.20 -5.57 -12.75
CA SER A 116 1.58 -6.46 -13.85
C SER A 116 1.57 -7.94 -13.43
N ASP A 117 1.06 -8.80 -14.30
CA ASP A 117 1.09 -10.26 -14.13
C ASP A 117 2.51 -10.85 -14.10
N SER A 118 3.54 -10.09 -14.49
CA SER A 118 4.93 -10.55 -14.37
C SER A 118 5.48 -10.47 -12.94
N VAL A 119 4.78 -9.79 -12.03
CA VAL A 119 5.26 -9.53 -10.65
C VAL A 119 4.67 -10.53 -9.65
N THR A 120 3.40 -10.93 -9.82
CA THR A 120 2.72 -11.86 -8.92
C THR A 120 1.84 -12.83 -9.69
N ASP A 121 1.67 -14.04 -9.14
CA ASP A 121 0.83 -15.09 -9.71
C ASP A 121 -0.67 -14.84 -9.49
N GLY A 122 -1.02 -13.84 -8.66
CA GLY A 122 -2.39 -13.55 -8.25
C GLY A 122 -2.89 -12.16 -8.68
N GLU A 123 -4.20 -11.98 -8.67
CA GLU A 123 -4.81 -10.71 -9.00
C GLU A 123 -5.04 -9.86 -7.74
N TYR A 124 -4.23 -8.82 -7.52
CA TYR A 124 -4.58 -7.75 -6.57
C TYR A 124 -5.77 -6.93 -7.07
N TRP A 125 -6.62 -6.52 -6.13
CA TRP A 125 -7.95 -5.98 -6.38
C TRP A 125 -7.98 -4.46 -6.52
N ALA A 126 -6.99 -3.74 -5.98
CA ALA A 126 -6.99 -2.27 -6.00
C ALA A 126 -6.26 -1.75 -7.24
N PRO A 127 -6.80 -0.70 -7.91
CA PRO A 127 -6.14 -0.06 -9.04
C PRO A 127 -4.87 0.70 -8.62
N ASN A 128 -3.99 0.98 -9.58
CA ASN A 128 -2.74 1.71 -9.39
C ASN A 128 -2.58 2.93 -10.33
N ASP A 129 -3.66 3.38 -10.96
CA ASP A 129 -3.66 4.58 -11.80
C ASP A 129 -3.74 5.87 -10.98
N GLN A 130 -3.44 7.00 -11.64
CA GLN A 130 -3.34 8.33 -11.04
C GLN A 130 -4.56 8.75 -10.23
N LYS A 131 -5.76 8.29 -10.61
CA LYS A 131 -6.99 8.65 -9.91
C LYS A 131 -7.04 7.98 -8.52
N MET A 132 -6.65 6.71 -8.44
CA MET A 132 -6.53 6.00 -7.16
C MET A 132 -5.40 6.58 -6.32
N LEU A 133 -4.26 6.87 -6.93
CA LEU A 133 -3.10 7.46 -6.23
C LEU A 133 -3.45 8.81 -5.58
N GLY A 134 -4.10 9.71 -6.33
CA GLY A 134 -4.56 10.98 -5.77
C GLY A 134 -5.57 10.83 -4.62
N ALA A 135 -6.43 9.79 -4.64
CA ALA A 135 -7.32 9.49 -3.53
C ALA A 135 -6.56 8.96 -2.30
N LEU A 136 -5.55 8.09 -2.51
CA LEU A 136 -4.70 7.54 -1.46
C LEU A 136 -3.83 8.61 -0.79
N GLU A 137 -3.35 9.61 -1.51
CA GLU A 137 -2.61 10.74 -0.93
C GLU A 137 -3.47 11.51 0.09
N ILE A 138 -4.71 11.85 -0.28
CA ILE A 138 -5.67 12.51 0.62
C ILE A 138 -5.99 11.59 1.82
N TYR A 139 -6.13 10.29 1.56
CA TYR A 139 -6.41 9.30 2.59
C TYR A 139 -5.27 9.18 3.60
N TYR A 140 -4.02 9.13 3.14
CA TYR A 140 -2.82 9.12 3.99
C TYR A 140 -2.79 10.33 4.91
N HIS A 141 -3.12 11.53 4.41
CA HIS A 141 -3.23 12.72 5.25
C HIS A 141 -4.27 12.55 6.37
N SER A 142 -5.43 11.96 6.07
CA SER A 142 -6.44 11.66 7.09
C SER A 142 -5.91 10.71 8.18
N LEU A 143 -5.14 9.69 7.80
CA LEU A 143 -4.52 8.76 8.76
C LEU A 143 -3.49 9.47 9.63
N PHE A 144 -2.66 10.33 9.03
CA PHE A 144 -1.66 11.11 9.74
C PHE A 144 -2.28 12.05 10.78
N LEU A 145 -3.42 12.69 10.46
CA LEU A 145 -4.18 13.47 11.46
C LEU A 145 -4.75 12.59 12.57
N MET A 146 -5.31 11.43 12.21
CA MET A 146 -5.91 10.49 13.15
C MET A 146 -4.90 9.97 14.19
N THR A 147 -3.67 9.67 13.76
CA THR A 147 -2.59 9.16 14.63
C THR A 147 -1.81 10.26 15.36
N ASP A 148 -2.31 11.50 15.42
CA ASP A 148 -1.59 12.63 16.03
C ASP A 148 -0.21 12.85 15.40
N LYS A 149 -0.13 12.64 14.08
CA LYS A 149 1.08 12.77 13.26
C LYS A 149 2.20 11.83 13.69
N GLN A 150 1.86 10.75 14.39
CA GLN A 150 2.80 9.68 14.73
C GLN A 150 2.85 8.67 13.60
N LEU A 151 4.06 8.40 13.10
CA LEU A 151 4.32 7.41 12.04
C LEU A 151 4.25 5.98 12.56
N PHE A 152 4.49 5.76 13.85
CA PHE A 152 4.49 4.43 14.47
C PHE A 152 4.06 4.53 15.92
N GLN A 153 3.59 3.42 16.49
CA GLN A 153 3.16 3.31 17.88
C GLN A 153 4.08 2.45 18.75
N ALA A 154 4.84 1.55 18.12
CA ALA A 154 5.87 0.76 18.76
C ALA A 154 6.91 1.65 19.47
N PRO A 155 7.44 1.25 20.64
CA PRO A 155 8.41 2.04 21.40
C PRO A 155 9.82 1.91 20.79
N LEU A 156 10.01 2.48 19.61
CA LEU A 156 11.29 2.43 18.89
C LEU A 156 12.37 3.24 19.60
N LYS A 157 13.60 2.74 19.53
CA LYS A 157 14.80 3.45 20.00
C LYS A 157 15.30 4.39 18.90
N ASP A 158 15.98 5.46 19.27
CA ASP A 158 16.54 6.43 18.30
C ASP A 158 17.65 5.84 17.41
N ASN A 159 18.21 4.70 17.80
CA ASN A 159 19.36 4.07 17.14
C ASN A 159 19.00 2.87 16.26
N ILE A 160 17.75 2.74 15.79
CA ILE A 160 17.39 1.74 14.78
C ILE A 160 18.28 1.87 13.53
N GLN A 161 18.65 0.73 12.93
CA GLN A 161 19.60 0.70 11.81
C GLN A 161 18.94 0.24 10.52
N HIS A 162 17.93 -0.63 10.59
CA HIS A 162 17.22 -1.17 9.43
C HIS A 162 15.72 -1.21 9.68
N ALA A 163 14.94 -0.65 8.76
CA ALA A 163 13.50 -0.71 8.77
C ALA A 163 12.94 -1.12 7.40
N ILE A 164 11.78 -1.77 7.40
CA ILE A 164 11.08 -2.12 6.17
C ILE A 164 9.60 -1.77 6.27
N ASP A 165 9.05 -1.22 5.18
CA ASP A 165 7.64 -0.93 4.97
C ASP A 165 7.09 -1.87 3.90
N ILE A 166 6.25 -2.82 4.30
CA ILE A 166 5.69 -3.86 3.43
C ILE A 166 4.36 -3.37 2.86
N GLY A 167 4.25 -3.35 1.53
CA GLY A 167 3.08 -2.78 0.86
C GLY A 167 3.11 -1.25 0.89
N THR A 168 4.26 -0.67 0.57
CA THR A 168 4.54 0.76 0.78
C THR A 168 3.68 1.69 -0.09
N GLY A 169 3.01 1.18 -1.12
CA GLY A 169 2.24 1.99 -2.06
C GLY A 169 3.13 3.04 -2.72
N GLU A 170 2.74 4.31 -2.70
CA GLU A 170 3.57 5.42 -3.21
C GLU A 170 4.78 5.75 -2.33
N GLY A 171 4.89 5.14 -1.14
CA GLY A 171 6.04 5.27 -0.27
C GLY A 171 6.00 6.45 0.70
N PHE A 172 4.85 7.11 0.88
CA PHE A 172 4.72 8.27 1.78
C PHE A 172 5.22 7.97 3.20
N TRP A 173 4.81 6.85 3.78
CA TRP A 173 5.24 6.44 5.11
C TRP A 173 6.75 6.18 5.15
N ALA A 174 7.29 5.44 4.18
CA ALA A 174 8.71 5.10 4.11
C ALA A 174 9.60 6.35 3.95
N ILE A 175 9.15 7.34 3.19
CA ILE A 175 9.82 8.64 3.02
C ILE A 175 9.84 9.40 4.35
N ASP A 176 8.67 9.59 4.98
CA ASP A 176 8.56 10.29 6.27
C ASP A 176 9.39 9.59 7.36
N PHE A 177 9.43 8.26 7.36
CA PHE A 177 10.22 7.47 8.30
C PHE A 177 11.73 7.61 8.06
N ALA A 178 12.18 7.57 6.80
CA ALA A 178 13.57 7.75 6.42
C ALA A 178 14.09 9.16 6.78
N ASP A 179 13.27 10.19 6.60
CA ASP A 179 13.58 11.56 7.03
C ASP A 179 13.67 11.68 8.56
N LYS A 180 12.79 10.98 9.29
CA LYS A 180 12.79 10.97 10.76
C LYS A 180 14.01 10.24 11.33
N PHE A 181 14.49 9.20 10.67
CA PHE A 181 15.64 8.39 11.09
C PHE A 181 16.74 8.39 10.01
N PRO A 182 17.53 9.48 9.89
CA PRO A 182 18.50 9.67 8.80
C PRO A 182 19.67 8.67 8.81
N TYR A 183 19.82 7.89 9.89
CA TYR A 183 20.84 6.84 10.03
C TYR A 183 20.27 5.42 9.93
N CYS A 184 18.96 5.29 9.69
CA CYS A 184 18.30 4.02 9.44
C CYS A 184 18.27 3.78 7.93
N ASP A 185 18.69 2.59 7.49
CA ASP A 185 18.48 2.11 6.13
C ASP A 185 17.04 1.60 6.00
N VAL A 186 16.25 2.25 5.16
CA VAL A 186 14.83 1.98 4.98
C VAL A 186 14.58 1.32 3.64
N VAL A 187 13.75 0.29 3.64
CA VAL A 187 13.25 -0.41 2.44
C VAL A 187 11.75 -0.24 2.37
N GLY A 188 11.21 0.22 1.25
CA GLY A 188 9.79 0.06 0.95
C GLY A 188 9.59 -1.02 -0.10
N THR A 189 8.65 -1.94 0.08
CA THR A 189 8.32 -2.96 -0.92
C THR A 189 6.90 -2.84 -1.42
N ASP A 190 6.69 -3.00 -2.72
CA ASP A 190 5.37 -3.05 -3.34
C ASP A 190 5.39 -3.89 -4.62
N ILE A 191 4.24 -4.40 -5.05
CA ILE A 191 4.10 -5.11 -6.33
C ILE A 191 4.02 -4.15 -7.54
N SER A 192 3.72 -2.88 -7.31
CA SER A 192 3.63 -1.85 -8.35
C SER A 192 4.78 -0.84 -8.23
N PRO A 193 5.50 -0.53 -9.32
CA PRO A 193 6.52 0.51 -9.34
C PRO A 193 5.89 1.90 -9.48
N ILE A 194 5.20 2.37 -8.44
CA ILE A 194 4.48 3.66 -8.38
C ILE A 194 5.17 4.70 -7.49
N GLN A 195 6.36 4.38 -6.98
CA GLN A 195 7.09 5.22 -6.03
C GLN A 195 7.88 6.33 -6.74
N PRO A 196 8.12 7.48 -6.07
CA PRO A 196 8.90 8.56 -6.65
C PRO A 196 10.37 8.17 -6.84
N THR A 197 11.02 8.80 -7.81
CA THR A 197 12.46 8.60 -8.08
C THR A 197 13.36 9.45 -7.18
N TRP A 198 12.84 10.57 -6.68
CA TRP A 198 13.56 11.44 -5.75
C TRP A 198 13.18 11.08 -4.30
N THR A 199 14.08 10.38 -3.62
CA THR A 199 13.87 9.85 -2.27
C THR A 199 15.02 10.25 -1.33
N PRO A 200 14.81 10.16 0.00
CA PRO A 200 15.89 10.27 0.96
C PRO A 200 17.04 9.29 0.64
N PRO A 201 18.32 9.68 0.85
CA PRO A 201 19.48 8.87 0.45
C PRO A 201 19.61 7.54 1.23
N ASN A 202 18.86 7.40 2.33
CA ASN A 202 18.78 6.20 3.17
C ASN A 202 17.50 5.37 2.91
N LEU A 203 16.77 5.66 1.82
CA LEU A 203 15.58 4.91 1.41
C LEU A 203 15.78 4.30 0.02
N ARG A 204 15.39 3.04 -0.13
CA ARG A 204 15.22 2.40 -1.44
C ARG A 204 13.87 1.70 -1.54
N PHE A 205 13.39 1.57 -2.76
CA PHE A 205 12.19 0.81 -3.08
C PHE A 205 12.54 -0.45 -3.86
N GLU A 206 11.90 -1.55 -3.51
CA GLU A 206 12.08 -2.86 -4.16
C GLU A 206 10.71 -3.39 -4.62
N ILE A 207 10.65 -3.90 -5.85
CA ILE A 207 9.44 -4.54 -6.36
C ILE A 207 9.41 -5.97 -5.84
N ASP A 208 8.50 -6.26 -4.90
CA ASP A 208 8.47 -7.54 -4.19
C ASP A 208 7.04 -7.93 -3.79
N ASP A 209 6.70 -9.21 -3.95
CA ASP A 209 5.40 -9.77 -3.58
C ASP A 209 5.47 -10.33 -2.15
N ALA A 210 4.88 -9.59 -1.21
CA ALA A 210 4.86 -9.93 0.21
C ALA A 210 4.23 -11.30 0.54
N THR A 211 3.46 -11.89 -0.38
CA THR A 211 2.87 -13.23 -0.23
C THR A 211 3.87 -14.37 -0.42
N LYS A 212 5.05 -14.08 -1.00
CA LYS A 212 6.13 -15.04 -1.23
C LYS A 212 7.06 -15.15 -0.03
N GLU A 213 8.01 -16.08 -0.11
CA GLU A 213 9.10 -16.14 0.84
C GLU A 213 9.97 -14.88 0.72
N TRP A 214 10.16 -14.17 1.83
CA TRP A 214 10.94 -12.95 1.84
C TRP A 214 12.43 -13.24 1.61
N THR A 215 13.06 -12.55 0.66
CA THR A 215 14.47 -12.73 0.31
C THR A 215 15.44 -12.03 1.26
N PHE A 216 14.91 -11.35 2.29
CA PHE A 216 15.68 -10.68 3.32
C PHE A 216 16.34 -11.65 4.30
N LYS A 217 17.49 -11.21 4.85
CA LYS A 217 18.25 -11.95 5.86
C LYS A 217 17.40 -12.15 7.13
N GLU A 218 17.67 -13.24 7.82
CA GLU A 218 17.14 -13.46 9.17
C GLU A 218 17.72 -12.42 10.14
N ASN A 219 16.96 -12.07 11.17
CA ASN A 219 17.40 -11.18 12.24
C ASN A 219 18.05 -9.88 11.74
N PHE A 220 17.42 -9.21 10.77
CA PHE A 220 17.99 -8.07 10.08
C PHE A 220 17.30 -6.73 10.39
N PHE A 221 15.97 -6.71 10.39
CA PHE A 221 15.22 -5.46 10.59
C PHE A 221 15.03 -5.18 12.08
N ASP A 222 15.32 -3.95 12.50
CA ASP A 222 14.99 -3.45 13.84
C ASP A 222 13.49 -3.10 13.93
N TYR A 223 12.89 -2.74 12.79
CA TYR A 223 11.47 -2.42 12.69
C TYR A 223 10.85 -2.91 11.37
N ILE A 224 9.67 -3.52 11.46
CA ILE A 224 8.87 -3.97 10.33
C ILE A 224 7.50 -3.28 10.42
N HIS A 225 7.18 -2.49 9.42
CA HIS A 225 5.88 -1.83 9.28
C HIS A 225 5.08 -2.54 8.18
N ILE A 226 3.80 -2.80 8.49
CA ILE A 226 2.82 -3.36 7.56
C ILE A 226 1.59 -2.48 7.67
N SER A 227 1.14 -1.89 6.56
CA SER A 227 -0.04 -1.05 6.58
C SER A 227 -0.96 -1.32 5.41
N PHE A 228 -2.25 -1.40 5.71
CA PHE A 228 -3.34 -1.40 4.73
C PHE A 228 -3.20 -2.47 3.64
N LEU A 229 -2.93 -3.70 4.05
CA LEU A 229 -2.80 -4.87 3.18
C LEU A 229 -4.02 -5.81 3.21
N ASN A 230 -5.14 -5.35 3.78
CA ASN A 230 -6.40 -6.07 3.74
C ASN A 230 -6.82 -6.39 2.28
N GLY A 231 -7.21 -7.65 2.06
CA GLY A 231 -7.52 -8.18 0.73
C GLY A 231 -6.30 -8.42 -0.19
N ALA A 232 -5.07 -8.08 0.23
CA ALA A 232 -3.85 -8.39 -0.53
C ALA A 232 -3.28 -9.77 -0.18
N ILE A 233 -3.38 -10.17 1.09
CA ILE A 233 -2.71 -11.35 1.63
C ILE A 233 -3.68 -12.52 1.79
N GLU A 234 -3.29 -13.68 1.28
CA GLU A 234 -4.02 -14.95 1.42
C GLU A 234 -3.68 -15.65 2.75
N ASP A 235 -2.39 -15.83 3.04
CA ASP A 235 -1.90 -16.44 4.28
C ASP A 235 -1.16 -15.41 5.16
N TRP A 236 -1.93 -14.78 6.06
CA TRP A 236 -1.39 -13.86 7.05
C TRP A 236 -0.45 -14.54 8.05
N GLY A 237 -0.64 -15.83 8.34
CA GLY A 237 0.25 -16.59 9.23
C GLY A 237 1.64 -16.73 8.61
N ASN A 238 1.72 -17.01 7.31
CA ASN A 238 2.99 -17.04 6.57
C ASN A 238 3.65 -15.65 6.52
N LEU A 239 2.88 -14.59 6.26
CA LEU A 239 3.40 -13.21 6.29
C LEU A 239 4.03 -12.88 7.65
N TYR A 240 3.35 -13.16 8.76
CA TYR A 240 3.88 -12.90 10.09
C TYR A 240 5.07 -13.79 10.45
N LYS A 241 5.13 -15.03 9.95
CA LYS A 241 6.31 -15.90 10.11
C LYS A 241 7.53 -15.35 9.38
N ASN A 242 7.35 -14.87 8.14
CA ASN A 242 8.41 -14.18 7.39
C ASN A 242 8.89 -12.94 8.15
N ALA A 243 7.95 -12.12 8.64
CA ALA A 243 8.27 -10.95 9.45
C ALA A 243 9.03 -11.32 10.73
N TYR A 244 8.61 -12.36 11.45
CA TYR A 244 9.30 -12.84 12.64
C TYR A 244 10.72 -13.31 12.35
N ARG A 245 10.92 -14.06 11.25
CA ARG A 245 12.25 -14.51 10.81
C ARG A 245 13.18 -13.35 10.50
N CYS A 246 12.70 -12.34 9.78
CA CYS A 246 13.50 -11.19 9.37
C CYS A 246 13.67 -10.12 10.46
N CYS A 247 12.79 -10.09 11.48
CA CYS A 247 12.90 -9.20 12.62
C CYS A 247 14.08 -9.61 13.52
N LYS A 248 14.89 -8.65 13.96
CA LYS A 248 15.93 -8.86 14.97
C LYS A 248 15.33 -9.22 16.33
N PRO A 249 16.04 -10.01 17.16
CA PRO A 249 15.72 -10.12 18.58
C PRO A 249 15.65 -8.73 19.23
N GLY A 250 14.58 -8.45 19.96
CA GLY A 250 14.30 -7.14 20.54
C GLY A 250 13.76 -6.08 19.54
N GLY A 251 13.69 -6.39 18.25
CA GLY A 251 13.06 -5.58 17.21
C GLY A 251 11.54 -5.62 17.26
N TRP A 252 10.88 -4.73 16.51
CA TRP A 252 9.43 -4.54 16.55
C TRP A 252 8.76 -4.79 15.20
N ILE A 253 7.56 -5.33 15.26
CA ILE A 253 6.60 -5.33 14.14
C ILE A 253 5.42 -4.46 14.50
N GLU A 254 4.88 -3.74 13.52
CA GLU A 254 3.64 -3.00 13.63
C GLU A 254 2.77 -3.27 12.40
N HIS A 255 1.54 -3.72 12.64
CA HIS A 255 0.54 -3.91 11.60
C HIS A 255 -0.63 -2.95 11.83
N PHE A 256 -0.82 -2.01 10.91
CA PHE A 256 -1.87 -1.01 10.94
C PHE A 256 -2.89 -1.22 9.81
N ASP A 257 -4.14 -1.53 10.15
CA ASP A 257 -5.15 -1.85 9.13
C ASP A 257 -6.55 -1.38 9.56
N CYS A 258 -7.48 -1.38 8.61
CA CYS A 258 -8.82 -0.83 8.72
C CYS A 258 -9.90 -1.89 8.62
N SER A 259 -10.96 -1.75 9.40
CA SER A 259 -12.20 -2.49 9.19
C SER A 259 -13.04 -1.82 8.09
N PRO A 260 -13.44 -2.55 7.03
CA PRO A 260 -14.34 -2.01 6.01
C PRO A 260 -15.80 -1.91 6.52
N ILE A 261 -16.09 -2.46 7.70
CA ILE A 261 -17.42 -2.45 8.30
C ILE A 261 -17.67 -1.06 8.91
N VAL A 262 -18.68 -0.36 8.39
CA VAL A 262 -19.11 0.92 8.94
C VAL A 262 -19.77 0.69 10.29
N SER A 263 -19.26 1.38 11.30
CA SER A 263 -19.80 1.39 12.66
C SER A 263 -20.45 2.74 12.98
N CYS A 264 -21.35 2.76 13.94
CA CYS A 264 -22.12 3.93 14.35
C CYS A 264 -22.46 3.80 15.85
N ASP A 265 -22.36 4.89 16.61
CA ASP A 265 -22.59 4.90 18.07
C ASP A 265 -23.99 5.41 18.48
N ASP A 266 -24.80 5.91 17.54
CA ASP A 266 -26.05 6.63 17.84
C ASP A 266 -27.24 6.23 16.96
N GLU A 267 -27.21 5.00 16.44
CA GLU A 267 -28.31 4.38 15.67
C GLU A 267 -28.68 5.12 14.37
N THR A 268 -27.83 6.04 13.91
CA THR A 268 -28.04 6.79 12.67
C THR A 268 -27.71 6.00 11.40
N LEU A 269 -27.24 4.75 11.50
CA LEU A 269 -26.91 3.87 10.37
C LEU A 269 -28.05 2.88 10.10
N PRO A 270 -28.92 3.11 9.10
CA PRO A 270 -29.98 2.17 8.73
C PRO A 270 -29.36 0.87 8.19
N PRO A 271 -29.89 -0.31 8.55
CA PRO A 271 -29.28 -1.59 8.18
C PRO A 271 -29.31 -1.90 6.67
N ASP A 272 -30.18 -1.21 5.93
CA ASP A 272 -30.38 -1.30 4.49
C ASP A 272 -29.68 -0.18 3.69
N SER A 273 -28.96 0.73 4.36
CA SER A 273 -28.21 1.80 3.71
C SER A 273 -27.01 1.25 2.91
N ALA A 274 -26.54 2.01 1.92
CA ALA A 274 -25.36 1.67 1.13
C ALA A 274 -24.12 1.55 2.04
N LEU A 275 -23.94 2.48 2.98
CA LEU A 275 -22.87 2.42 3.98
C LEU A 275 -22.94 1.18 4.87
N ALA A 276 -24.14 0.76 5.31
CA ALA A 276 -24.29 -0.42 6.16
C ALA A 276 -24.03 -1.74 5.42
N THR A 277 -24.25 -1.76 4.11
CA THR A 277 -24.07 -2.95 3.26
C THR A 277 -22.67 -3.03 2.64
N TYR A 278 -22.00 -1.90 2.43
CA TYR A 278 -20.64 -1.79 1.85
C TYR A 278 -19.66 -2.81 2.41
N GLY A 279 -19.44 -2.79 3.72
CA GLY A 279 -18.47 -3.67 4.36
C GLY A 279 -18.82 -5.15 4.26
N LYS A 280 -20.11 -5.49 4.24
CA LYS A 280 -20.58 -6.88 4.09
C LYS A 280 -20.34 -7.40 2.67
N ILE A 281 -20.52 -6.55 1.66
CA ILE A 281 -20.23 -6.91 0.26
C ILE A 281 -18.72 -7.14 0.09
N LEU A 282 -17.89 -6.27 0.69
CA LEU A 282 -16.43 -6.45 0.67
C LEU A 282 -15.97 -7.72 1.38
N ASP A 283 -16.55 -8.03 2.55
CA ASP A 283 -16.23 -9.26 3.28
C ASP A 283 -16.55 -10.51 2.46
N GLU A 284 -17.73 -10.56 1.84
CA GLU A 284 -18.10 -11.66 0.95
C GLU A 284 -17.20 -11.75 -0.29
N ALA A 285 -16.89 -10.61 -0.92
CA ALA A 285 -15.98 -10.59 -2.07
C ALA A 285 -14.60 -11.12 -1.68
N GLY A 286 -14.08 -10.70 -0.52
CA GLY A 286 -12.83 -11.21 0.05
C GLY A 286 -12.84 -12.72 0.28
N ARG A 287 -13.93 -13.24 0.85
CA ARG A 287 -14.12 -14.70 1.02
C ARG A 287 -14.09 -15.46 -0.32
N ARG A 288 -14.69 -14.91 -1.38
CA ARG A 288 -14.70 -15.55 -2.71
C ARG A 288 -13.33 -15.64 -3.36
N ILE A 289 -12.46 -14.67 -3.10
CA ILE A 289 -11.08 -14.65 -3.62
C ILE A 289 -10.05 -15.23 -2.64
N GLY A 290 -10.49 -15.72 -1.48
CA GLY A 290 -9.60 -16.30 -0.46
C GLY A 290 -8.71 -15.27 0.25
N ARG A 291 -9.06 -13.98 0.26
CA ARG A 291 -8.27 -12.92 0.88
C ARG A 291 -9.16 -12.05 1.76
N SER A 292 -8.90 -12.05 3.07
CA SER A 292 -9.73 -11.30 4.03
C SER A 292 -9.54 -9.80 3.88
N LEU A 293 -10.64 -9.06 3.71
CA LEU A 293 -10.67 -7.59 3.82
C LEU A 293 -10.98 -7.12 5.26
N THR A 294 -11.28 -8.04 6.17
CA THR A 294 -11.84 -7.81 7.51
C THR A 294 -10.84 -8.13 8.63
N ILE A 295 -9.54 -8.24 8.31
CA ILE A 295 -8.47 -8.61 9.24
C ILE A 295 -8.48 -7.77 10.54
N ALA A 296 -8.67 -6.45 10.43
CA ALA A 296 -8.79 -5.56 11.58
C ALA A 296 -10.12 -5.73 12.33
N HIS A 297 -11.21 -6.00 11.62
CA HIS A 297 -12.54 -6.25 12.21
C HIS A 297 -12.53 -7.50 13.08
N ASP A 298 -12.05 -8.61 12.51
CA ASP A 298 -12.04 -9.93 13.12
C ASP A 298 -11.01 -10.04 14.25
N GLY A 299 -10.09 -9.07 14.34
CA GLY A 299 -9.05 -9.03 15.37
C GLY A 299 -8.00 -10.12 15.22
N THR A 300 -7.79 -10.60 13.99
CA THR A 300 -6.83 -11.67 13.65
C THR A 300 -5.37 -11.23 13.72
N GLN A 301 -5.09 -9.92 13.71
CA GLN A 301 -3.75 -9.37 13.79
C GLN A 301 -3.01 -9.82 15.06
N GLU A 302 -3.61 -9.63 16.25
CA GLU A 302 -2.96 -9.94 17.53
C GLU A 302 -2.71 -11.45 17.73
N PRO A 303 -3.69 -12.36 17.49
CA PRO A 303 -3.44 -13.79 17.49
C PRO A 303 -2.37 -14.23 16.48
N GLY A 304 -2.38 -13.67 15.27
CA GLY A 304 -1.41 -14.02 14.22
C GLY A 304 0.02 -13.61 14.59
N LEU A 305 0.21 -12.41 15.13
CA LEU A 305 1.52 -11.98 15.65
C LEU A 305 1.99 -12.86 16.81
N LYS A 306 1.07 -13.21 17.72
CA LYS A 306 1.37 -14.11 18.84
C LYS A 306 1.82 -15.49 18.37
N GLU A 307 1.09 -16.07 17.40
CA GLU A 307 1.40 -17.39 16.85
C GLU A 307 2.74 -17.41 16.10
N ALA A 308 3.10 -16.31 15.43
CA ALA A 308 4.41 -16.15 14.80
C ALA A 308 5.57 -16.07 15.82
N GLY A 309 5.29 -15.76 17.09
CA GLY A 309 6.27 -15.74 18.17
C GLY A 309 6.53 -14.35 18.77
N PHE A 310 5.85 -13.30 18.30
CA PHE A 310 5.98 -11.97 18.88
C PHE A 310 5.39 -11.91 20.30
N VAL A 311 6.04 -11.16 21.17
CA VAL A 311 5.66 -10.90 22.57
C VAL A 311 5.41 -9.41 22.78
N ASN A 312 5.05 -9.00 24.00
CA ASN A 312 4.76 -7.59 24.34
C ASN A 312 3.74 -6.95 23.38
N LEU A 313 2.68 -7.70 23.07
CA LEU A 313 1.66 -7.27 22.12
C LEU A 313 0.82 -6.14 22.69
N HIS A 314 0.60 -5.11 21.88
CA HIS A 314 -0.24 -3.97 22.20
C HIS A 314 -1.16 -3.65 21.03
N THR A 315 -2.41 -3.34 21.34
CA THR A 315 -3.43 -2.98 20.37
C THR A 315 -3.92 -1.56 20.67
N LYS A 316 -3.96 -0.69 19.66
CA LYS A 316 -4.65 0.61 19.73
C LYS A 316 -5.66 0.72 18.60
N GLN A 317 -6.70 1.52 18.82
CA GLN A 317 -7.79 1.71 17.86
C GLN A 317 -8.17 3.17 17.75
N TRP A 318 -8.60 3.56 16.54
CA TRP A 318 -9.14 4.89 16.26
C TRP A 318 -10.43 4.77 15.46
N LYS A 319 -11.30 5.76 15.63
CA LYS A 319 -12.47 5.95 14.80
C LYS A 319 -12.11 6.98 13.73
N GLN A 320 -12.24 6.59 12.46
CA GLN A 320 -12.11 7.49 11.32
C GLN A 320 -13.52 7.83 10.81
N PRO A 321 -14.05 9.03 11.09
CA PRO A 321 -15.35 9.45 10.60
C PRO A 321 -15.38 9.41 9.07
N LEU A 322 -16.48 8.94 8.49
CA LEU A 322 -16.62 8.89 7.02
C LEU A 322 -16.94 10.25 6.40
N SER A 323 -17.37 11.22 7.20
CA SER A 323 -17.80 12.54 6.77
C SER A 323 -17.62 13.55 7.91
N PRO A 324 -17.63 14.87 7.65
CA PRO A 324 -17.33 15.90 8.66
C PRO A 324 -18.53 16.20 9.60
N TRP A 325 -19.26 15.15 9.99
CA TRP A 325 -20.36 15.20 10.96
C TRP A 325 -19.93 15.43 12.43
N PRO A 326 -18.72 15.03 12.90
CA PRO A 326 -18.35 15.24 14.30
C PRO A 326 -18.31 16.71 14.71
N LYS A 327 -18.64 17.00 15.97
CA LYS A 327 -18.51 18.35 16.55
C LYS A 327 -17.08 18.69 16.95
N ASP A 328 -16.29 17.70 17.32
CA ASP A 328 -14.87 17.89 17.66
C ASP A 328 -14.10 18.37 16.42
N PRO A 329 -13.34 19.47 16.50
CA PRO A 329 -12.66 20.05 15.33
C PRO A 329 -11.70 19.08 14.64
N LYS A 330 -10.94 18.29 15.40
CA LYS A 330 -9.96 17.33 14.84
C LYS A 330 -10.70 16.19 14.14
N GLN A 331 -11.71 15.61 14.77
CA GLN A 331 -12.53 14.54 14.16
C GLN A 331 -13.28 15.02 12.93
N LYS A 332 -13.75 16.27 12.93
CA LYS A 332 -14.39 16.89 11.77
C LYS A 332 -13.42 17.02 10.60
N GLU A 333 -12.19 17.43 10.85
CA GLU A 333 -11.14 17.53 9.84
C GLU A 333 -10.77 16.16 9.26
N ILE A 334 -10.57 15.15 10.12
CA ILE A 334 -10.37 13.75 9.68
C ILE A 334 -11.54 13.29 8.79
N GLY A 335 -12.77 13.57 9.20
CA GLY A 335 -13.96 13.23 8.42
C GLY A 335 -14.06 13.95 7.07
N LEU A 336 -13.56 15.18 6.98
CA LEU A 336 -13.49 15.93 5.72
C LEU A 336 -12.52 15.28 4.73
N TYR A 337 -11.30 14.95 5.18
CA TYR A 337 -10.30 14.30 4.32
C TYR A 337 -10.71 12.87 3.96
N THR A 338 -11.33 12.12 4.88
CA THR A 338 -11.88 10.80 4.60
C THR A 338 -12.98 10.87 3.53
N TYR A 339 -13.92 11.81 3.67
CA TYR A 339 -14.95 12.06 2.66
C TYR A 339 -14.35 12.37 1.29
N ALA A 340 -13.39 13.30 1.24
CA ALA A 340 -12.74 13.69 -0.01
C ALA A 340 -12.02 12.51 -0.67
N ALA A 341 -11.22 11.76 0.08
CA ALA A 341 -10.50 10.60 -0.45
C ALA A 341 -11.45 9.54 -1.03
N VAL A 342 -12.44 9.11 -0.24
CA VAL A 342 -13.37 8.05 -0.63
C VAL A 342 -14.23 8.47 -1.81
N THR A 343 -14.79 9.70 -1.80
CA THR A 343 -15.71 10.13 -2.86
C THR A 343 -15.02 10.47 -4.17
N SER A 344 -13.74 10.86 -4.14
CA SER A 344 -12.92 11.09 -5.34
C SER A 344 -12.76 9.84 -6.21
N ASP A 345 -12.70 8.65 -5.61
CA ASP A 345 -12.54 7.41 -6.38
C ASP A 345 -13.27 6.17 -5.86
N LEU A 346 -14.47 6.34 -5.32
CA LEU A 346 -15.26 5.24 -4.77
C LEU A 346 -15.46 4.08 -5.76
N GLU A 347 -15.78 4.40 -7.02
CA GLU A 347 -15.95 3.40 -8.09
C GLU A 347 -14.66 2.63 -8.35
N GLY A 348 -13.50 3.29 -8.38
CA GLY A 348 -12.20 2.61 -8.57
C GLY A 348 -11.94 1.56 -7.49
N VAL A 349 -12.26 1.88 -6.24
CA VAL A 349 -12.10 0.99 -5.08
C VAL A 349 -13.03 -0.22 -5.16
N ILE A 350 -14.29 -0.03 -5.55
CA ILE A 350 -15.29 -1.13 -5.53
C ILE A 350 -15.40 -1.90 -6.85
N GLN A 351 -14.96 -1.33 -7.98
CA GLN A 351 -15.20 -1.88 -9.31
C GLN A 351 -14.77 -3.35 -9.39
N PHE A 352 -13.53 -3.65 -9.00
CA PHE A 352 -13.00 -5.00 -9.12
C PHE A 352 -13.82 -6.01 -8.28
N LEU A 353 -14.05 -5.69 -7.01
CA LEU A 353 -14.74 -6.60 -6.09
C LEU A 353 -16.23 -6.73 -6.44
N PHE A 354 -16.92 -5.64 -6.75
CA PHE A 354 -18.36 -5.68 -7.00
C PHE A 354 -18.66 -6.23 -8.40
N HIS A 355 -17.96 -5.78 -9.44
CA HIS A 355 -18.20 -6.25 -10.80
C HIS A 355 -17.60 -7.65 -11.04
N LYS A 356 -16.28 -7.80 -10.86
CA LYS A 356 -15.58 -9.03 -11.25
C LYS A 356 -15.83 -10.19 -10.30
N VAL A 357 -15.87 -9.92 -8.99
CA VAL A 357 -16.00 -10.97 -7.96
C VAL A 357 -17.47 -11.22 -7.58
N MET A 358 -18.25 -10.16 -7.40
CA MET A 358 -19.67 -10.28 -7.02
C MET A 358 -20.60 -10.42 -8.22
N GLY A 359 -20.14 -10.13 -9.44
CA GLY A 359 -20.90 -10.31 -10.68
C GLY A 359 -21.90 -9.19 -10.98
N TRP A 360 -21.78 -8.03 -10.33
CA TRP A 360 -22.68 -6.91 -10.55
C TRP A 360 -22.44 -6.28 -11.92
N SER A 361 -23.44 -5.67 -12.54
CA SER A 361 -23.24 -4.88 -13.75
C SER A 361 -22.51 -3.57 -13.44
N THR A 362 -21.92 -2.94 -14.46
CA THR A 362 -21.27 -1.63 -14.31
C THR A 362 -22.24 -0.56 -13.82
N GLU A 363 -23.50 -0.65 -14.23
CA GLU A 363 -24.58 0.25 -13.82
C GLU A 363 -24.95 0.03 -12.34
N GLU A 364 -25.05 -1.23 -11.90
CA GLU A 364 -25.32 -1.55 -10.49
C GLU A 364 -24.23 -1.01 -9.56
N VAL A 365 -22.96 -1.13 -9.97
CA VAL A 365 -21.81 -0.56 -9.24
C VAL A 365 -21.90 0.97 -9.18
N ALA A 366 -22.18 1.62 -10.31
CA ALA A 366 -22.30 3.08 -10.37
C ALA A 366 -23.45 3.62 -9.51
N VAL A 367 -24.61 2.94 -9.52
CA VAL A 367 -25.77 3.33 -8.71
C VAL A 367 -25.46 3.13 -7.23
N PHE A 368 -24.85 2.02 -6.83
CA PHE A 368 -24.40 1.82 -5.44
C PHE A 368 -23.44 2.90 -4.98
N ALA A 369 -22.43 3.23 -5.81
CA ALA A 369 -21.49 4.31 -5.52
C ALA A 369 -22.21 5.65 -5.37
N ALA A 370 -23.23 5.94 -6.19
CA ALA A 370 -24.03 7.15 -6.08
C ALA A 370 -24.79 7.22 -4.74
N HIS A 371 -25.43 6.13 -4.30
CA HIS A 371 -26.09 6.07 -2.99
C HIS A 371 -25.11 6.28 -1.84
N MET A 372 -23.96 5.62 -1.86
CA MET A 372 -22.95 5.77 -0.81
C MET A 372 -22.40 7.21 -0.76
N ARG A 373 -22.11 7.83 -1.91
CA ARG A 373 -21.71 9.27 -1.97
C ARG A 373 -22.79 10.16 -1.38
N GLN A 374 -24.06 9.92 -1.71
CA GLN A 374 -25.18 10.70 -1.19
C GLN A 374 -25.31 10.55 0.34
N GLU A 375 -25.25 9.34 0.86
CA GLU A 375 -25.31 9.05 2.30
C GLU A 375 -24.20 9.76 3.07
N MET A 376 -22.97 9.75 2.54
CA MET A 376 -21.84 10.47 3.12
C MET A 376 -22.05 11.99 3.05
N LYS A 377 -22.51 12.52 1.91
CA LYS A 377 -22.73 13.96 1.69
C LYS A 377 -23.79 14.54 2.63
N GLU A 378 -24.87 13.80 2.88
CA GLU A 378 -25.98 14.23 3.74
C GLU A 378 -25.59 14.35 5.22
N GLN A 379 -24.55 13.63 5.66
CA GLN A 379 -24.05 13.65 7.04
C GLN A 379 -25.11 13.28 8.11
N LYS A 380 -26.22 12.65 7.69
CA LYS A 380 -27.25 12.14 8.61
C LYS A 380 -26.82 10.83 9.28
N ILE A 381 -25.93 10.09 8.63
CA ILE A 381 -25.33 8.86 9.15
C ILE A 381 -24.00 9.23 9.82
N HIS A 382 -23.91 9.06 11.13
CA HIS A 382 -22.69 9.30 11.90
C HIS A 382 -21.79 8.06 11.90
N GLY A 383 -21.48 7.61 10.69
CA GLY A 383 -20.66 6.43 10.43
C GLY A 383 -19.17 6.70 10.54
N TYR A 384 -18.42 5.69 11.00
CA TYR A 384 -16.96 5.68 11.03
C TYR A 384 -16.42 4.28 10.68
N TRP A 385 -15.19 4.24 10.14
CA TRP A 385 -14.38 3.03 10.10
C TRP A 385 -13.50 2.92 11.33
N THR A 386 -13.24 1.69 11.76
CA THR A 386 -12.32 1.43 12.88
C THR A 386 -10.96 1.04 12.34
N TRP A 387 -9.95 1.84 12.66
CA TRP A 387 -8.56 1.50 12.43
C TRP A 387 -7.98 0.80 13.64
N LYS A 388 -7.17 -0.22 13.40
CA LYS A 388 -6.49 -0.99 14.43
C LYS A 388 -5.02 -1.10 14.09
N VAL A 389 -4.19 -0.73 15.05
CA VAL A 389 -2.78 -1.07 15.04
C VAL A 389 -2.55 -2.17 16.07
N VAL A 390 -1.78 -3.17 15.69
CA VAL A 390 -1.20 -4.13 16.63
C VAL A 390 0.30 -4.15 16.42
N TYR A 391 1.05 -3.91 17.49
CA TYR A 391 2.51 -4.00 17.47
C TYR A 391 3.01 -4.98 18.53
N GLY A 392 4.15 -5.59 18.22
CA GLY A 392 4.77 -6.64 19.03
C GLY A 392 6.28 -6.64 18.89
N GLN A 393 6.95 -7.22 19.88
CA GLN A 393 8.40 -7.31 19.92
C GLN A 393 8.83 -8.76 19.70
N LYS A 394 9.89 -8.98 18.91
CA LYS A 394 10.54 -10.29 18.92
C LYS A 394 11.29 -10.47 20.24
N PRO A 395 11.20 -11.62 20.94
CA PRO A 395 11.93 -11.85 22.18
C PRO A 395 13.43 -11.56 22.04
N GLU A 396 14.05 -10.97 23.07
CA GLU A 396 15.49 -10.64 23.05
C GLU A 396 16.39 -11.87 23.02
N ASP A 397 15.89 -13.00 23.52
CA ASP A 397 16.56 -14.30 23.59
C ASP A 397 16.18 -15.25 22.44
N ALA A 398 15.47 -14.75 21.41
CA ALA A 398 15.18 -15.52 20.22
C ALA A 398 16.48 -15.83 19.45
N GLU A 399 16.70 -17.11 19.13
CA GLU A 399 17.84 -17.59 18.33
C GLU A 399 17.75 -17.18 16.85
#